data_AF-K5US05-F1
#
_entry.id   AF-K5US05-F1
#
_cell.length_a   1.000
_cell.length_b   1.000
_cell.length_c   1.000
_cell.angle_alpha   90.00
_cell.angle_beta   90.00
_cell.angle_gamma   90.00
#
_symmetry.space_group_name_H-M   'P 1'
#
loop_
_entity.id
_entity.type
_entity.pdbx_description
1 polymer ?
#
loop_
_entity_poly.entity_id
_entity_poly.type
_entity_poly.pdbx_seq_one_letter_code
_entity_poly.pdbx_strand_id
1 'polypeptide(L)'
;MEPEFHSIHNVPNAPGILVPQKIYNNHGATFERRASVIFPPGTSLRRALARAFANDTRFQQRISTSDPSKLKFTLRLEWPGYAPWNCNIQGTERAGHSEPVLLSVLAERVAHAVEKFLAKSVQQNADIPPSKPGWNVDAIRFEGLSLVELRHVSEGSWQPVLSYHP
;
A
#
# COMPACT_ATOMS: atom_id res chain seq x y z
N MET A 1 10.47 -6.05 21.50
CA MET A 1 9.59 -6.94 20.72
C MET A 1 9.15 -6.14 19.51
N GLU A 2 9.53 -6.53 18.29
CA GLU A 2 9.07 -5.82 17.10
C GLU A 2 7.56 -6.06 16.92
N PRO A 3 6.79 -5.06 16.47
CA PRO A 3 5.36 -5.24 16.27
C PRO A 3 5.10 -6.30 15.19
N GLU A 4 4.13 -7.17 15.42
CA GLU A 4 3.73 -8.21 14.45
C GLU A 4 2.90 -7.64 13.29
N PHE A 5 2.11 -6.59 13.57
CA PHE A 5 1.21 -5.93 12.63
C PHE A 5 1.52 -4.44 12.50
N HIS A 6 1.12 -3.84 11.40
CA HIS A 6 1.20 -2.39 11.24
C HIS A 6 0.33 -1.65 12.29
N SER A 7 0.97 -0.84 13.13
CA SER A 7 0.35 0.15 14.03
C SER A 7 0.48 1.56 13.45
N ILE A 8 -0.50 2.45 13.66
CA ILE A 8 -0.33 3.87 13.32
C ILE A 8 0.58 4.49 14.38
N HIS A 9 1.86 4.71 14.05
CA HIS A 9 2.76 5.42 14.97
C HIS A 9 2.69 6.95 14.78
N ASN A 10 2.19 7.45 13.63
CA ASN A 10 2.34 8.87 13.27
C ASN A 10 1.11 9.55 12.61
N VAL A 11 -0.07 8.92 12.58
CA VAL A 11 -1.29 9.54 11.99
C VAL A 11 -2.42 9.59 13.03
N PRO A 12 -2.39 10.55 13.98
CA PRO A 12 -3.31 10.60 15.11
C PRO A 12 -4.80 10.66 14.74
N ASN A 13 -5.13 10.98 13.49
CA ASN A 13 -6.49 11.12 12.99
C ASN A 13 -6.76 10.29 11.71
N ALA A 14 -6.08 9.17 11.49
CA ALA A 14 -6.47 8.28 10.38
C ALA A 14 -7.87 7.74 10.69
N PRO A 15 -8.92 8.19 9.97
CA PRO A 15 -10.26 7.72 10.29
C PRO A 15 -10.38 6.25 9.84
N GLY A 16 -11.25 5.47 10.48
CA GLY A 16 -11.53 4.08 10.09
C GLY A 16 -10.74 3.00 10.85
N ILE A 17 -10.98 1.74 10.49
CA ILE A 17 -10.37 0.55 11.09
C ILE A 17 -9.14 0.17 10.28
N LEU A 18 -7.96 0.10 10.90
CA LEU A 18 -6.77 -0.37 10.20
C LEU A 18 -6.91 -1.83 9.75
N VAL A 19 -6.50 -2.10 8.52
CA VAL A 19 -6.35 -3.47 8.03
C VAL A 19 -5.12 -4.09 8.72
N PRO A 20 -5.27 -5.17 9.52
CA PRO A 20 -4.19 -5.73 10.34
C PRO A 20 -3.24 -6.59 9.48
N GLN A 21 -2.45 -5.92 8.64
CA GLN A 21 -1.45 -6.56 7.80
C GLN A 21 -0.21 -6.94 8.62
N LYS A 22 0.25 -8.17 8.45
CA LYS A 22 1.50 -8.65 9.06
C LYS A 22 2.68 -7.87 8.47
N ILE A 23 3.62 -7.45 9.32
CA ILE A 23 4.83 -6.80 8.82
C ILE A 23 5.68 -7.84 8.09
N TYR A 24 6.00 -7.54 6.83
CA TYR A 24 6.90 -8.36 6.04
C TYR A 24 8.29 -8.30 6.67
N ASN A 25 8.85 -9.46 6.99
CA ASN A 25 10.19 -9.58 7.54
C ASN A 25 11.02 -10.46 6.59
N ASN A 26 12.07 -9.88 6.01
CA ASN A 26 13.06 -10.65 5.26
C ASN A 26 14.11 -11.17 6.25
N HIS A 27 13.85 -12.36 6.80
CA HIS A 27 14.73 -12.99 7.78
C HIS A 27 16.17 -13.08 7.24
N GLY A 28 17.07 -12.22 7.76
CA GLY A 28 18.50 -12.25 7.48
C GLY A 28 19.05 -11.12 6.61
N ALA A 29 18.22 -10.24 6.04
CA ALA A 29 18.71 -9.11 5.26
C ALA A 29 18.73 -7.82 6.08
N THR A 30 19.91 -7.29 6.39
CA THR A 30 20.08 -5.92 6.87
C THR A 30 19.89 -4.95 5.70
N PHE A 31 18.98 -4.00 5.84
CA PHE A 31 18.76 -2.95 4.86
C PHE A 31 18.63 -1.60 5.55
N GLU A 32 19.02 -0.52 4.88
CA GLU A 32 18.78 0.83 5.39
C GLU A 32 17.28 1.16 5.30
N ARG A 33 16.67 1.36 6.47
CA ARG A 33 15.24 1.68 6.54
C ARG A 33 15.01 3.12 6.10
N ARG A 34 14.34 3.28 4.95
CA ARG A 34 13.84 4.57 4.47
C ARG A 34 12.63 5.02 5.30
N ALA A 35 12.43 6.34 5.37
CA ALA A 35 11.24 6.92 5.96
C ALA A 35 9.97 6.44 5.23
N SER A 36 8.89 6.22 5.99
CA SER A 36 7.59 5.92 5.42
C SER A 36 7.08 7.10 4.58
N VAL A 37 6.39 6.79 3.50
CA VAL A 37 5.62 7.78 2.74
C VAL A 37 4.28 7.98 3.45
N ILE A 38 4.00 9.18 3.93
CA ILE A 38 2.73 9.51 4.58
C ILE A 38 1.81 10.18 3.56
N PHE A 39 0.58 9.66 3.43
CA PHE A 39 -0.42 10.23 2.53
C PHE A 39 -1.30 11.24 3.28
N PRO A 40 -1.76 12.32 2.61
CA PRO A 40 -2.73 13.24 3.22
C PRO A 40 -3.97 12.49 3.73
N PRO A 41 -4.59 12.94 4.85
CA PRO A 41 -5.83 12.35 5.33
C PRO A 41 -6.93 12.34 4.27
N GLY A 42 -7.69 11.24 4.19
CA GLY A 42 -8.76 11.07 3.21
C GLY A 42 -8.28 10.65 1.80
N THR A 43 -7.07 10.08 1.69
CA THR A 43 -6.57 9.44 0.46
C THR A 43 -7.33 8.13 0.19
N SER A 44 -8.60 8.24 -0.20
CA SER A 44 -9.42 7.09 -0.61
C SER A 44 -8.83 6.43 -1.85
N LEU A 45 -8.78 5.10 -1.87
CA LEU A 45 -8.27 4.33 -3.02
C LEU A 45 -9.12 4.56 -4.27
N ARG A 46 -10.45 4.64 -4.12
CA ARG A 46 -11.37 5.00 -5.22
C ARG A 46 -11.02 6.35 -5.85
N ARG A 47 -10.75 7.36 -5.01
CA ARG A 47 -10.39 8.71 -5.49
C ARG A 47 -9.01 8.73 -6.16
N ALA A 48 -8.06 7.98 -5.60
CA ALA A 48 -6.73 7.82 -6.19
C ALA A 48 -6.83 7.17 -7.58
N LEU A 49 -7.62 6.11 -7.72
CA LEU A 49 -7.89 5.43 -8.99
C LEU A 49 -8.51 6.38 -10.03
N ALA A 50 -9.44 7.25 -9.59
CA ALA A 50 -10.07 8.27 -10.42
C ALA A 50 -9.18 9.51 -10.66
N ARG A 51 -7.89 9.49 -10.29
CA ARG A 51 -6.93 10.60 -10.44
C ARG A 51 -7.38 11.91 -9.79
N ALA A 52 -8.22 11.84 -8.75
CA ALA A 52 -8.85 13.01 -8.15
C ALA A 52 -7.87 13.94 -7.40
N PHE A 53 -6.61 13.53 -7.23
CA PHE A 53 -5.57 14.27 -6.50
C PHE A 53 -4.58 14.98 -7.43
N ALA A 54 -4.76 14.94 -8.75
CA ALA A 54 -3.81 15.50 -9.72
C ALA A 54 -3.53 17.00 -9.51
N ASN A 55 -4.52 17.76 -9.04
CA ASN A 55 -4.40 19.20 -8.79
C ASN A 55 -4.30 19.56 -7.30
N ASP A 56 -4.24 18.57 -6.40
CA ASP A 56 -4.10 18.81 -4.96
C ASP A 56 -2.63 19.08 -4.64
N THR A 57 -2.33 20.26 -4.08
CA THR A 57 -0.96 20.70 -3.77
C THR A 57 -0.26 19.78 -2.78
N ARG A 58 -1.02 19.12 -1.90
CA ARG A 58 -0.49 18.16 -0.91
C ARG A 58 0.06 16.89 -1.56
N PHE A 59 -0.31 16.63 -2.81
CA PHE A 59 0.12 15.45 -3.57
C PHE A 59 1.18 15.76 -4.66
N GLN A 60 1.69 16.99 -4.71
CA GLN A 60 2.68 17.38 -5.72
C GLN A 60 4.13 17.06 -5.31
N GLN A 61 4.35 16.57 -4.09
CA GLN A 61 5.67 16.12 -3.67
C GLN A 61 6.10 14.84 -4.40
N ARG A 62 7.40 14.75 -4.70
CA ARG A 62 8.05 13.57 -5.29
C ARG A 62 8.82 12.85 -4.20
N ILE A 63 8.49 11.58 -3.96
CA ILE A 63 9.15 10.78 -2.91
C ILE A 63 9.78 9.54 -3.54
N SER A 64 11.08 9.36 -3.30
CA SER A 64 11.85 8.24 -3.82
C SER A 64 11.50 6.94 -3.09
N THR A 65 10.82 6.04 -3.80
CA THR A 65 10.46 4.69 -3.33
C THR A 65 11.44 3.60 -3.78
N SER A 66 12.49 3.96 -4.49
CA SER A 66 13.50 3.02 -4.97
C SER A 66 14.87 3.65 -5.01
N ASP A 67 15.90 2.82 -5.15
CA ASP A 67 17.23 3.32 -5.48
C ASP A 67 17.20 4.10 -6.82
N PRO A 68 17.99 5.16 -7.01
CA PRO A 68 18.03 5.88 -8.29
C PRO A 68 18.33 5.00 -9.52
N SER A 69 19.02 3.87 -9.32
CA SER A 69 19.27 2.87 -10.36
C SER A 69 18.08 1.94 -10.64
N LYS A 70 17.11 1.87 -9.72
CA LYS A 70 15.94 0.99 -9.79
C LYS A 70 14.69 1.81 -10.14
N LEU A 71 14.10 1.54 -11.30
CA LEU A 71 12.88 2.23 -11.76
C LEU A 71 11.58 1.70 -11.11
N LYS A 72 11.66 0.55 -10.42
CA LYS A 72 10.53 -0.16 -9.84
C LYS A 72 10.83 -0.56 -8.40
N PHE A 73 9.77 -0.69 -7.61
CA PHE A 73 9.80 -1.29 -6.27
C PHE A 73 8.71 -2.36 -6.18
N THR A 74 8.87 -3.30 -5.25
CA THR A 74 7.88 -4.34 -4.97
C THR A 74 6.91 -3.83 -3.91
N LEU A 75 5.62 -3.77 -4.25
CA LEU A 75 4.55 -3.61 -3.28
C LEU A 75 4.18 -4.98 -2.71
N ARG A 76 4.11 -5.10 -1.39
CA ARG A 76 3.73 -6.32 -0.67
C ARG A 76 2.41 -6.07 0.07
N LEU A 77 1.48 -7.01 -0.06
CA LEU A 77 0.20 -7.03 0.63
C LEU A 77 0.11 -8.31 1.45
N GLU A 78 0.00 -8.16 2.76
CA GLU A 78 -0.11 -9.25 3.73
C GLU A 78 -1.53 -9.22 4.32
N TRP A 79 -2.52 -9.43 3.47
CA TRP A 79 -3.93 -9.28 3.86
C TRP A 79 -4.33 -10.35 4.88
N PRO A 80 -5.06 -9.98 5.96
CA PRO A 80 -5.39 -10.91 7.03
C PRO A 80 -6.15 -12.13 6.52
N GLY A 81 -5.50 -13.29 6.63
CA GLY A 81 -6.08 -14.57 6.32
C GLY A 81 -6.00 -15.01 4.85
N TYR A 82 -5.21 -14.31 4.03
CA TYR A 82 -4.93 -14.63 2.64
C TYR A 82 -3.44 -14.87 2.47
N ALA A 83 -3.07 -15.59 1.40
CA ALA A 83 -1.67 -15.80 1.07
C ALA A 83 -0.98 -14.45 0.77
N PRO A 84 0.31 -14.29 1.16
CA PRO A 84 1.10 -13.11 0.83
C PRO A 84 1.04 -12.81 -0.67
N TRP A 85 0.75 -11.55 -1.03
CA TRP A 85 0.71 -11.11 -2.41
C TRP A 85 1.70 -9.98 -2.64
N ASN A 86 2.30 -9.95 -3.83
CA ASN A 86 3.18 -8.85 -4.21
C ASN A 86 3.08 -8.55 -5.70
N CYS A 87 3.44 -7.32 -6.06
CA CYS A 87 3.57 -6.89 -7.44
C CYS A 87 4.65 -5.80 -7.55
N ASN A 88 5.15 -5.57 -8.76
CA ASN A 88 6.09 -4.48 -9.01
C ASN A 88 5.35 -3.23 -9.47
N ILE A 89 5.62 -2.12 -8.80
CA ILE A 89 5.12 -0.79 -9.13
C ILE A 89 6.26 0.05 -9.68
N GLN A 90 6.00 0.81 -10.73
CA GLN A 90 6.96 1.78 -11.22
C GLN A 90 7.07 2.94 -10.22
N GLY A 91 8.29 3.27 -9.79
CA GLY A 91 8.58 4.35 -8.85
C GLY A 91 8.89 5.69 -9.53
N THR A 92 9.08 5.70 -10.84
CA THR A 92 9.49 6.88 -11.63
C THR A 92 8.48 7.27 -12.72
N GLU A 93 8.54 8.50 -13.22
CA GLU A 93 7.61 9.08 -14.21
C GLU A 93 7.60 8.32 -15.54
N ARG A 94 8.78 7.95 -16.05
CA ARG A 94 8.96 7.23 -17.32
C ARG A 94 10.08 6.21 -17.22
N ALA A 95 9.99 5.14 -18.02
CA ALA A 95 11.10 4.21 -18.18
C ALA A 95 12.32 4.98 -18.71
N GLY A 96 13.42 4.99 -17.96
CA GLY A 96 14.66 5.70 -18.32
C GLY A 96 14.81 7.11 -17.74
N HIS A 97 13.79 7.66 -17.06
CA HIS A 97 13.93 8.90 -16.28
C HIS A 97 13.97 8.55 -14.79
N SER A 98 14.98 9.05 -14.09
CA SER A 98 15.25 8.73 -12.67
C SER A 98 14.40 9.54 -11.69
N GLU A 99 13.51 10.42 -12.16
CA GLU A 99 12.69 11.23 -11.28
C GLU A 99 11.59 10.40 -10.60
N PRO A 100 11.51 10.43 -9.26
CA PRO A 100 10.42 9.78 -8.53
C PRO A 100 9.08 10.35 -8.96
N VAL A 101 8.04 9.52 -9.02
CA VAL A 101 6.68 9.98 -9.33
C VAL A 101 6.15 10.96 -8.29
N LEU A 102 5.18 11.78 -8.73
CA LEU A 102 4.32 12.54 -7.82
C LEU A 102 3.58 11.62 -6.86
N LEU A 103 3.30 12.11 -5.64
CA LEU A 103 2.55 11.36 -4.63
C LEU A 103 1.15 10.97 -5.12
N SER A 104 0.50 11.82 -5.92
CA SER A 104 -0.80 11.52 -6.56
C SER A 104 -0.72 10.29 -7.45
N VAL A 105 0.32 10.21 -8.30
CA VAL A 105 0.59 9.08 -9.19
C VAL A 105 0.98 7.84 -8.41
N LEU A 106 1.75 7.99 -7.33
CA LEU A 106 2.06 6.87 -6.43
C LEU A 106 0.78 6.30 -5.79
N ALA A 107 -0.12 7.16 -5.30
CA ALA A 107 -1.39 6.74 -4.73
C ALA A 107 -2.26 5.99 -5.76
N GLU A 108 -2.35 6.50 -7.00
CA GLU A 108 -3.06 5.84 -8.11
C GLU A 108 -2.48 4.44 -8.38
N ARG A 109 -1.15 4.32 -8.50
CA ARG A 109 -0.48 3.04 -8.76
C ARG A 109 -0.71 2.02 -7.64
N VAL A 110 -0.67 2.46 -6.38
CA VAL A 110 -0.99 1.62 -5.22
C VAL A 110 -2.46 1.21 -5.23
N ALA A 111 -3.38 2.13 -5.55
CA ALA A 111 -4.81 1.83 -5.65
C ALA A 111 -5.10 0.75 -6.69
N HIS A 112 -4.52 0.84 -7.90
CA HIS A 112 -4.61 -0.22 -8.91
C HIS A 112 -4.07 -1.58 -8.42
N ALA A 113 -2.95 -1.56 -7.68
CA ALA A 113 -2.38 -2.80 -7.15
C ALA A 113 -3.29 -3.45 -6.10
N VAL A 114 -3.90 -2.66 -5.22
CA VAL A 114 -4.87 -3.15 -4.22
C VAL A 114 -6.15 -3.66 -4.88
N GLU A 115 -6.70 -2.93 -5.86
CA GLU A 115 -7.88 -3.38 -6.63
C GLU A 115 -7.62 -4.73 -7.31
N LYS A 116 -6.45 -4.88 -7.96
CA LYS A 116 -6.02 -6.12 -8.58
C LYS A 116 -5.87 -7.26 -7.56
N PHE A 117 -5.35 -6.97 -6.38
CA PHE A 117 -5.23 -7.96 -5.31
C PHE A 117 -6.61 -8.44 -4.84
N LEU A 118 -7.55 -7.52 -4.57
CA LEU A 118 -8.90 -7.88 -4.14
C LEU A 118 -9.60 -8.72 -5.20
N ALA A 119 -9.62 -8.28 -6.46
CA ALA A 119 -10.26 -9.01 -7.56
C ALA A 119 -9.69 -10.43 -7.73
N LYS A 120 -8.36 -10.58 -7.65
CA LYS A 120 -7.70 -11.90 -7.71
C LYS A 120 -8.05 -12.77 -6.51
N SER A 121 -8.10 -12.18 -5.32
CA SER A 121 -8.36 -12.91 -4.07
C SER A 121 -9.78 -13.44 -3.98
N VAL A 122 -10.76 -12.66 -4.47
CA VAL A 122 -12.16 -13.08 -4.65
C VAL A 122 -12.23 -14.30 -5.57
N GLN A 123 -11.56 -14.23 -6.74
CA GLN A 123 -11.57 -15.32 -7.71
C GLN A 123 -10.91 -16.61 -7.19
N GLN A 124 -9.83 -16.48 -6.42
CA GLN A 124 -9.03 -17.64 -5.96
C GLN A 124 -9.55 -18.28 -4.67
N ASN A 125 -10.31 -17.55 -3.85
CA ASN A 125 -10.76 -18.02 -2.53
C ASN A 125 -12.29 -18.15 -2.44
N ALA A 126 -13.01 -18.17 -3.56
CA ALA A 126 -14.46 -18.37 -3.60
C ALA A 126 -14.92 -19.60 -2.79
N ASP A 127 -14.06 -20.63 -2.68
CA ASP A 127 -14.35 -21.89 -1.97
C ASP A 127 -13.59 -22.04 -0.64
N ILE A 128 -12.78 -21.06 -0.22
CA ILE A 128 -11.93 -21.16 0.98
C ILE A 128 -12.47 -20.21 2.06
N PRO A 129 -12.94 -20.74 3.21
CA PRO A 129 -13.42 -19.88 4.28
C PRO A 129 -12.27 -18.98 4.79
N PRO A 130 -12.53 -17.68 5.00
CA PRO A 130 -11.50 -16.74 5.44
C PRO A 130 -10.95 -17.17 6.79
N SER A 131 -9.62 -17.26 6.90
CA SER A 131 -8.97 -17.74 8.12
C SER A 131 -8.99 -16.74 9.29
N LYS A 132 -9.43 -15.48 9.05
CA LYS A 132 -9.72 -14.48 10.09
C LYS A 132 -11.12 -13.86 9.92
N PRO A 133 -12.00 -13.90 10.94
CA PRO A 133 -13.28 -13.20 10.91
C PRO A 133 -13.12 -11.68 10.72
N GLY A 134 -13.97 -11.07 9.89
CA GLY A 134 -14.04 -9.61 9.71
C GLY A 134 -13.13 -9.00 8.62
N TRP A 135 -12.22 -9.77 8.03
CA TRP A 135 -11.34 -9.30 6.94
C TRP A 135 -11.47 -10.13 5.65
N ASN A 136 -12.64 -10.73 5.44
CA ASN A 136 -12.95 -11.38 4.17
C ASN A 136 -12.93 -10.34 3.04
N VAL A 137 -12.10 -10.54 2.02
CA VAL A 137 -12.03 -9.65 0.85
C VAL A 137 -13.37 -9.51 0.13
N ASP A 138 -14.26 -10.51 0.20
CA ASP A 138 -15.61 -10.44 -0.38
C ASP A 138 -16.54 -9.47 0.37
N ALA A 139 -16.28 -9.27 1.67
CA ALA A 139 -17.06 -8.36 2.52
C ALA A 139 -16.45 -6.94 2.58
N ILE A 140 -15.20 -6.77 2.14
CA ILE A 140 -14.50 -5.49 2.17
C ILE A 140 -14.62 -4.81 0.80
N ARG A 141 -15.42 -3.75 0.77
CA ARG A 141 -15.58 -2.91 -0.42
C ARG A 141 -14.33 -2.07 -0.66
N PHE A 142 -13.82 -2.07 -1.89
CA PHE A 142 -12.66 -1.28 -2.29
C PHE A 142 -12.86 0.23 -2.03
N GLU A 143 -14.09 0.72 -2.18
CA GLU A 143 -14.45 2.12 -1.96
C GLU A 143 -14.32 2.56 -0.51
N GLY A 144 -14.41 1.60 0.43
CA GLY A 144 -14.21 1.83 1.85
C GLY A 144 -12.74 1.92 2.25
N LEU A 145 -11.80 1.65 1.34
CA LEU A 145 -10.37 1.65 1.66
C LEU A 145 -9.71 3.02 1.41
N SER A 146 -8.84 3.41 2.33
CA SER A 146 -7.96 4.56 2.20
C SER A 146 -6.49 4.17 2.41
N LEU A 147 -5.60 4.82 1.66
CA LEU A 147 -4.15 4.68 1.81
C LEU A 147 -3.65 5.67 2.85
N VAL A 148 -3.05 5.17 3.93
CA VAL A 148 -2.56 6.00 5.05
C VAL A 148 -1.05 6.23 4.93
N GLU A 149 -0.30 5.15 4.74
CA GLU A 149 1.16 5.18 4.64
C GLU A 149 1.66 4.15 3.62
N LEU A 150 2.89 4.31 3.16
CA LEU A 150 3.66 3.28 2.49
C LEU A 150 4.97 3.08 3.27
N ARG A 151 5.19 1.89 3.82
CA ARG A 151 6.31 1.57 4.72
C ARG A 151 7.40 0.80 4.00
N HIS A 152 8.64 1.23 4.14
CA HIS A 152 9.80 0.49 3.64
C HIS A 152 10.07 -0.70 4.57
N VAL A 153 10.01 -1.91 4.02
CA VAL A 153 10.02 -3.17 4.80
C VAL A 153 11.19 -4.09 4.42
N SER A 154 11.80 -3.88 3.27
CA SER A 154 13.11 -4.42 2.88
C SER A 154 13.61 -3.67 1.66
N GLU A 155 14.83 -3.95 1.20
CA GLU A 155 15.42 -3.26 0.04
C GLU A 155 14.49 -3.32 -1.19
N GLY A 156 14.03 -2.14 -1.63
CA GLY A 156 13.12 -2.02 -2.77
C GLY A 156 11.74 -2.62 -2.55
N SER A 157 11.34 -2.94 -1.31
CA SER A 157 10.02 -3.46 -0.97
C SER A 157 9.28 -2.54 -0.01
N TRP A 158 8.00 -2.32 -0.31
CA TRP A 158 7.12 -1.48 0.49
C TRP A 158 5.80 -2.16 0.79
N GLN A 159 5.25 -1.90 1.97
CA GLN A 159 3.90 -2.33 2.37
C GLN A 159 2.98 -1.13 2.55
N PRO A 160 1.77 -1.14 1.95
CA PRO A 160 0.80 -0.08 2.18
C PRO A 160 0.11 -0.30 3.54
N VAL A 161 -0.09 0.77 4.27
CA VAL A 161 -0.97 0.80 5.46
C VAL A 161 -2.33 1.29 5.00
N LEU A 162 -3.34 0.44 5.18
CA LEU A 162 -4.70 0.68 4.72
C LEU A 162 -5.63 0.89 5.92
N SER A 163 -6.56 1.82 5.80
CA SER A 163 -7.71 1.95 6.70
C SER A 163 -9.01 1.63 5.96
N TYR A 164 -9.94 0.99 6.65
CA TYR A 164 -11.25 0.60 6.15
C TYR A 164 -12.36 1.40 6.83
N HIS A 165 -13.27 1.91 6.01
CA HIS A 165 -14.48 2.63 6.36
C HIS A 165 -15.67 1.86 5.79
N PRO A 166 -16.43 1.15 6.63
CA PRO A 166 -17.55 0.33 6.17
C PRO A 166 -18.65 1.12 5.47
#